data_AF-A0A3G2HTT4-F1
#
_entry.id   AF-A0A3G2HTT4-F1
#
_cell.length_a   1.000
_cell.length_b   1.000
_cell.length_c   1.000
_cell.angle_alpha   90.00
_cell.angle_beta   90.00
_cell.angle_gamma   90.00
#
_symmetry.space_group_name_H-M   'P 1'
#
loop_
_entity.id
_entity.type
_entity.pdbx_description
1 polymer ?
#
loop_
_entity_poly.entity_id
_entity_poly.type
_entity_poly.pdbx_seq_one_letter_code
_entity_poly.pdbx_strand_id
1 'polypeptide(L)'
;MNDDMNPVPQDEGTKQLVNLRNLTLINYALYILSMFGGITALVAIIINYIKRDEVRGTYLESHFDWQIRTFWWGLVGVALSFLLMAILVGFVTIVIVGVWIVYRLVKGLLALNDGKAIA
;
A
#
# COMPACT_ATOMS: atom_id res chain seq x y z
N MET A 1 32.67 -24.74 -16.12
CA MET A 1 31.59 -23.76 -16.25
C MET A 1 31.15 -23.48 -14.81
N ASN A 2 31.85 -22.57 -14.15
CA ASN A 2 31.85 -22.39 -12.68
C ASN A 2 31.74 -20.88 -12.36
N ASP A 3 30.95 -20.14 -13.14
CA ASP A 3 30.85 -18.67 -13.05
C ASP A 3 29.77 -18.21 -12.04
N ASP A 4 29.24 -19.17 -11.27
CA ASP A 4 28.07 -19.06 -10.40
C ASP A 4 28.40 -19.13 -8.90
N MET A 5 29.69 -19.23 -8.53
CA MET A 5 30.16 -19.31 -7.14
C MET A 5 30.69 -17.98 -6.59
N ASN A 6 30.46 -16.85 -7.27
CA ASN A 6 30.69 -15.55 -6.67
C ASN A 6 29.47 -15.17 -5.81
N PRO A 7 29.62 -15.03 -4.48
CA PRO A 7 28.53 -14.55 -3.64
C PRO A 7 28.08 -13.20 -4.16
N VAL A 8 26.76 -13.03 -4.36
CA VAL A 8 26.17 -11.72 -4.68
C VAL A 8 26.71 -10.72 -3.67
N PRO A 9 27.31 -9.60 -4.12
CA PRO A 9 27.85 -8.59 -3.21
C PRO A 9 26.78 -8.18 -2.20
N GLN A 10 27.10 -8.21 -0.89
CA GLN A 10 26.14 -7.90 0.17
C GLN A 10 25.49 -6.51 0.01
N ASP A 11 26.15 -5.58 -0.69
CA ASP A 11 25.63 -4.25 -0.99
C ASP A 11 24.48 -4.26 -2.01
N GLU A 12 24.42 -5.22 -2.94
CA GLU A 12 23.35 -5.29 -3.94
C GLU A 12 22.00 -5.66 -3.31
N GLY A 13 21.96 -6.67 -2.43
CA GLY A 13 20.73 -7.02 -1.70
C GLY A 13 20.23 -5.88 -0.80
N THR A 14 21.16 -5.15 -0.19
CA THR A 14 20.84 -3.98 0.65
C THR A 14 20.24 -2.85 -0.19
N LYS A 15 20.83 -2.53 -1.35
CA LYS A 15 20.29 -1.52 -2.27
C LYS A 15 18.89 -1.88 -2.77
N GLN A 16 18.66 -3.15 -3.11
CA GLN A 16 17.35 -3.61 -3.54
C GLN A 16 16.29 -3.42 -2.46
N LEU A 17 16.58 -3.80 -1.21
CA LEU A 17 15.66 -3.59 -0.09
C LEU A 17 15.33 -2.10 0.12
N VAL A 18 16.33 -1.22 0.03
CA VAL A 18 16.13 0.24 0.12
C VAL A 18 15.23 0.75 -1.01
N ASN A 19 15.44 0.28 -2.25
CA ASN A 19 14.60 0.65 -3.39
C ASN A 19 13.14 0.18 -3.21
N LEU A 20 12.93 -1.05 -2.72
CA LEU A 20 11.60 -1.58 -2.42
C LEU A 20 10.91 -0.81 -1.29
N ARG A 21 11.67 -0.40 -0.27
CA ARG A 21 11.16 0.48 0.80
C ARG A 21 10.71 1.82 0.24
N ASN A 22 11.51 2.43 -0.64
CA ASN A 22 11.18 3.70 -1.29
C ASN A 22 9.94 3.56 -2.18
N LEU A 23 9.80 2.46 -2.93
CA LEU A 23 8.58 2.16 -3.68
C LEU A 23 7.36 2.02 -2.75
N THR A 24 7.53 1.35 -1.60
CA THR A 24 6.46 1.23 -0.59
C THR A 24 6.01 2.59 -0.08
N LEU A 25 6.96 3.50 0.18
CA LEU A 25 6.68 4.90 0.57
C LEU A 25 5.96 5.67 -0.53
N ILE A 26 6.41 5.54 -1.78
CA ILE A 26 5.76 6.17 -2.95
C ILE A 26 4.31 5.68 -3.05
N ASN A 27 4.03 4.39 -2.87
CA ASN A 27 2.67 3.88 -2.91
C ASN A 27 1.80 4.47 -1.79
N TYR A 28 2.32 4.61 -0.56
CA TYR A 28 1.61 5.32 0.51
C TYR A 28 1.30 6.76 0.12
N ALA A 29 2.26 7.49 -0.45
CA ALA A 29 2.05 8.86 -0.90
C ALA A 29 1.00 8.96 -2.03
N LEU A 30 1.02 8.03 -3.00
CA LEU A 30 0.04 7.95 -4.07
C LEU A 30 -1.38 7.69 -3.55
N TYR A 31 -1.53 6.82 -2.54
CA TYR A 31 -2.83 6.60 -1.89
C TYR A 31 -3.30 7.83 -1.12
N ILE A 32 -2.44 8.53 -0.39
CA ILE A 32 -2.82 9.77 0.30
C ILE A 32 -3.27 10.82 -0.72
N LEU A 33 -2.51 11.00 -1.80
CA LEU A 33 -2.86 11.94 -2.87
C LEU A 33 -4.17 11.55 -3.57
N SER A 34 -4.51 10.26 -3.61
CA SER A 34 -5.74 9.79 -4.23
C SER A 34 -6.99 10.28 -3.53
N MET A 35 -6.92 10.75 -2.28
CA MET A 35 -8.08 11.33 -1.62
C MET A 35 -8.59 12.63 -2.29
N PHE A 36 -7.77 13.26 -3.14
CA PHE A 36 -8.13 14.48 -3.86
C PHE A 36 -8.62 14.23 -5.31
N GLY A 37 -8.71 12.98 -5.76
CA GLY A 37 -9.13 12.70 -7.14
C GLY A 37 -9.17 11.22 -7.58
N GLY A 38 -8.87 10.28 -6.70
CA GLY A 38 -9.01 8.83 -6.87
C GLY A 38 -8.01 8.16 -7.81
N ILE A 39 -7.61 8.84 -8.90
CA ILE A 39 -6.84 8.25 -10.00
C ILE A 39 -5.49 7.69 -9.55
N THR A 40 -4.79 8.36 -8.64
CA THR A 40 -3.47 7.90 -8.18
C THR A 40 -3.54 6.60 -7.36
N ALA A 41 -4.71 6.24 -6.80
CA ALA A 41 -4.88 4.94 -6.14
C ALA A 41 -4.77 3.77 -7.11
N LEU A 42 -5.16 3.97 -8.39
CA LEU A 42 -5.03 2.95 -9.43
C LEU A 42 -3.57 2.68 -9.76
N VAL A 43 -2.74 3.73 -9.82
CA VAL A 43 -1.30 3.59 -10.02
C VAL A 43 -0.68 2.83 -8.84
N ALA A 44 -1.02 3.20 -7.61
CA ALA A 44 -0.51 2.55 -6.41
C ALA A 44 -0.87 1.05 -6.34
N ILE A 45 -2.12 0.69 -6.63
CA ILE A 45 -2.54 -0.72 -6.59
C ILE A 45 -1.88 -1.56 -7.70
N ILE A 46 -1.66 -0.98 -8.89
CA ILE A 46 -0.94 -1.64 -9.98
C ILE A 46 0.50 -1.92 -9.55
N ILE A 47 1.21 -0.92 -9.00
CA ILE A 47 2.58 -1.12 -8.50
C ILE A 47 2.60 -2.20 -7.42
N ASN A 48 1.64 -2.18 -6.49
CA ASN A 48 1.55 -3.19 -5.46
C ASN A 48 1.45 -4.60 -6.03
N TYR A 49 0.62 -4.84 -7.04
CA TYR A 49 0.52 -6.17 -7.64
C TYR A 49 1.77 -6.55 -8.46
N ILE A 50 2.33 -5.62 -9.25
CA ILE A 50 3.51 -5.89 -10.09
C ILE A 50 4.74 -6.21 -9.23
N LYS A 51 4.94 -5.45 -8.15
CA LYS A 51 6.13 -5.55 -7.28
C LYS A 51 5.93 -6.49 -6.08
N ARG A 52 4.78 -7.14 -5.97
CA ARG A 52 4.45 -8.00 -4.82
C ARG A 52 5.43 -9.15 -4.64
N ASP A 53 5.86 -9.77 -5.76
CA ASP A 53 6.77 -10.91 -5.69
C ASP A 53 8.18 -10.51 -5.24
N GLU A 54 8.61 -9.27 -5.53
CA GLU A 54 9.93 -8.75 -5.16
C GLU A 54 10.05 -8.46 -3.66
N VAL A 55 8.94 -8.25 -2.95
CA VAL A 55 8.94 -8.00 -1.50
C VAL A 55 8.75 -9.24 -0.64
N ARG A 56 8.53 -10.42 -1.25
CA ARG A 56 8.27 -11.67 -0.54
C ARG A 56 9.42 -12.06 0.38
N GLY A 57 9.08 -12.51 1.59
CA GLY A 57 10.07 -12.89 2.61
C GLY A 57 10.76 -11.70 3.28
N THR A 58 10.37 -10.47 2.95
CA THR A 58 10.81 -9.25 3.65
C THR A 58 9.68 -8.72 4.53
N TYR A 59 10.00 -7.81 5.46
CA TYR A 59 8.96 -7.13 6.25
C TYR A 59 8.01 -6.27 5.39
N LEU A 60 8.43 -5.88 4.18
CA LEU A 60 7.66 -5.07 3.24
C LEU A 60 6.46 -5.81 2.64
N GLU A 61 6.50 -7.15 2.60
CA GLU A 61 5.37 -7.98 2.15
C GLU A 61 4.08 -7.62 2.87
N SER A 62 4.16 -7.45 4.20
CA SER A 62 3.02 -7.06 5.03
C SER A 62 2.46 -5.67 4.66
N HIS A 63 3.31 -4.73 4.22
CA HIS A 63 2.87 -3.40 3.79
C HIS A 63 2.14 -3.46 2.44
N PHE A 64 2.66 -4.26 1.50
CA PHE A 64 2.01 -4.48 0.21
C PHE A 64 0.62 -5.10 0.41
N ASP A 65 0.52 -6.16 1.20
CA ASP A 65 -0.76 -6.80 1.51
C ASP A 65 -1.71 -5.89 2.29
N TRP A 66 -1.20 -5.03 3.18
CA TRP A 66 -1.99 -4.02 3.88
C TRP A 66 -2.56 -2.97 2.93
N GLN A 67 -1.73 -2.47 2.01
CA GLN A 67 -2.15 -1.48 1.00
C GLN A 67 -3.17 -2.07 0.03
N ILE A 68 -2.94 -3.29 -0.49
CA ILE A 68 -3.88 -3.99 -1.36
C ILE A 68 -5.24 -4.17 -0.68
N ARG A 69 -5.25 -4.65 0.57
CA ARG A 69 -6.49 -4.79 1.35
C ARG A 69 -7.17 -3.45 1.58
N THR A 70 -6.41 -2.40 1.88
CA THR A 70 -6.96 -1.05 2.10
C THR A 70 -7.63 -0.51 0.85
N PHE A 71 -7.03 -0.73 -0.33
CA PHE A 71 -7.65 -0.36 -1.60
C PHE A 71 -8.99 -1.06 -1.82
N TRP A 72 -9.05 -2.38 -1.71
CA TRP A 72 -10.27 -3.13 -2.00
C TRP A 72 -11.40 -2.86 -1.00
N TRP A 73 -11.09 -2.83 0.29
CA TRP A 73 -12.07 -2.46 1.32
C TRP A 73 -12.51 -1.01 1.20
N GLY A 74 -11.59 -0.10 0.86
CA GLY A 74 -11.91 1.30 0.58
C GLY A 74 -12.84 1.44 -0.63
N LEU A 75 -12.54 0.74 -1.73
CA LEU A 75 -13.35 0.74 -2.94
C LEU A 75 -14.77 0.21 -2.68
N VAL A 76 -14.90 -0.90 -1.95
CA VAL A 76 -16.19 -1.45 -1.54
C VAL A 76 -16.93 -0.48 -0.62
N GLY A 77 -16.25 0.11 0.36
CA GLY A 77 -16.84 1.08 1.29
C GLY A 77 -17.35 2.35 0.60
N VAL A 78 -16.59 2.87 -0.36
CA VAL A 78 -16.98 4.03 -1.18
C VAL A 78 -18.17 3.66 -2.06
N ALA A 79 -18.12 2.53 -2.77
CA ALA A 79 -19.24 2.06 -3.60
C ALA A 79 -20.52 1.87 -2.77
N LEU A 80 -20.42 1.25 -1.60
CA LEU A 80 -21.55 1.09 -0.69
C LEU A 80 -22.09 2.43 -0.20
N SER A 81 -21.21 3.39 0.10
CA SER A 81 -21.63 4.73 0.51
C SER A 81 -22.39 5.46 -0.59
N PHE A 82 -21.98 5.32 -1.86
CA PHE A 82 -22.72 5.85 -2.99
C PHE A 82 -24.12 5.22 -3.12
N LEU A 83 -24.25 3.90 -2.90
CA LEU A 83 -25.56 3.24 -2.90
C LEU A 83 -26.46 3.74 -1.76
N LEU A 84 -25.91 3.93 -0.57
CA LEU A 84 -26.63 4.44 0.60
C LEU A 84 -26.99 5.93 0.50
N MET A 85 -26.44 6.64 -0.48
CA MET A 85 -26.77 8.04 -0.73
C MET A 85 -28.24 8.22 -1.12
N ALA A 86 -28.86 7.21 -1.73
CA ALA A 86 -30.28 7.21 -2.10
C ALA A 86 -31.22 7.42 -0.89
N ILE A 87 -30.78 7.06 0.30
CA ILE A 87 -31.53 7.21 1.56
C ILE A 87 -30.89 8.24 2.50
N LEU A 88 -30.02 9.12 1.98
CA LEU A 88 -29.29 10.18 2.69
C LEU A 88 -28.29 9.70 3.76
N VAL A 89 -28.17 8.40 4.02
CA VAL A 89 -27.19 7.82 4.96
C VAL A 89 -25.77 7.78 4.37
N GLY A 90 -25.66 7.75 3.04
CA GLY A 90 -24.38 7.67 2.32
C GLY A 90 -23.36 8.77 2.67
N PHE A 91 -23.82 9.97 3.03
CA PHE A 91 -22.95 11.07 3.45
C PHE A 91 -22.21 10.78 4.76
N VAL A 92 -22.84 10.06 5.69
CA VAL A 92 -22.19 9.67 6.96
C VAL A 92 -21.21 8.53 6.70
N THR A 93 -21.61 7.55 5.90
CA THR A 93 -20.76 6.37 5.65
C THR A 93 -19.52 6.72 4.83
N ILE A 94 -19.60 7.65 3.88
CA ILE A 94 -18.42 8.07 3.10
C ILE A 94 -17.37 8.75 3.98
N VAL A 95 -17.79 9.53 4.98
CA VAL A 95 -16.89 10.13 5.98
C VAL A 95 -16.25 9.07 6.85
N ILE A 96 -17.04 8.09 7.34
CA ILE A 96 -16.53 6.96 8.12
C ILE A 96 -15.46 6.18 7.33
N VAL A 97 -15.75 5.86 6.07
CA VAL A 97 -14.81 5.17 5.18
C VAL A 97 -13.55 6.02 4.95
N GLY A 98 -13.70 7.33 4.74
CA GLY A 98 -12.58 8.25 4.59
C GLY A 98 -11.65 8.26 5.80
N VAL A 99 -12.21 8.42 7.01
CA VAL A 99 -11.45 8.37 8.27
C VAL A 99 -10.75 7.01 8.43
N TRP A 100 -11.45 5.92 8.11
CA TRP A 100 -10.88 4.57 8.18
C TRP A 100 -9.70 4.37 7.21
N ILE A 101 -9.80 4.88 5.97
CA ILE A 101 -8.69 4.85 4.99
C ILE A 101 -7.49 5.63 5.53
N VAL A 102 -7.71 6.86 6.00
CA VAL A 102 -6.64 7.71 6.56
C VAL A 102 -5.93 7.02 7.71
N TYR A 103 -6.70 6.50 8.67
CA TYR A 103 -6.15 5.74 9.79
C TYR A 103 -5.26 4.59 9.31
N ARG A 104 -5.71 3.80 8.33
CA ARG A 104 -4.94 2.66 7.81
C ARG A 104 -3.67 3.08 7.09
N LEU A 105 -3.71 4.16 6.30
CA LEU A 105 -2.53 4.69 5.63
C LEU A 105 -1.50 5.20 6.64
N VAL A 106 -1.93 5.95 7.66
CA VAL A 106 -1.06 6.45 8.73
C VAL A 106 -0.46 5.31 9.54
N LYS A 107 -1.26 4.32 9.96
CA LYS A 107 -0.75 3.12 10.67
C LYS A 107 0.34 2.42 9.86
N GLY A 108 0.09 2.20 8.57
CA GLY A 108 1.03 1.51 7.69
C GLY A 108 2.30 2.31 7.43
N LEU A 109 2.20 3.64 7.31
CA LEU A 109 3.34 4.53 7.13
C LEU A 109 4.22 4.61 8.38
N LEU A 110 3.61 4.69 9.56
CA LEU A 110 4.34 4.67 10.84
C LEU A 110 5.12 3.37 11.04
N ALA A 111 4.49 2.23 10.76
CA ALA A 111 5.19 0.93 10.81
C ALA A 111 6.37 0.87 9.83
N LEU A 112 6.23 1.44 8.63
CA LEU A 112 7.29 1.46 7.61
C LEU A 112 8.45 2.39 8.03
N ASN A 113 8.13 3.50 8.69
CA ASN A 113 9.11 4.41 9.26
C ASN A 113 9.92 3.74 10.37
N ASP A 114 9.24 2.94 11.20
CA ASP A 114 9.86 2.13 12.26
C ASP A 114 10.65 0.92 11.74
N GLY A 115 10.58 0.60 10.44
CA GLY A 115 11.21 -0.59 9.86
C GLY A 115 10.58 -1.90 10.34
N LYS A 116 9.29 -1.87 10.71
CA LYS A 116 8.54 -3.01 11.25
C LYS A 116 7.49 -3.49 10.27
N ALA A 117 7.26 -4.81 10.24
CA ALA A 117 6.10 -5.38 9.56
C ALA A 117 4.78 -4.93 10.21
N ILE A 118 3.70 -4.99 9.44
CA ILE A 118 2.34 -4.71 9.92
C ILE A 118 1.74 -5.99 10.49
N ALA A 119 1.40 -5.94 11.78
CA ALA A 119 0.55 -6.91 12.46
C ALA A 119 -0.95 -6.62 12.26
#